data_AF-A0A9R1AS22-F1
#
_entry.id   AF-A0A9R1AS22-F1
#
_cell.length_a   1.000
_cell.length_b   1.000
_cell.length_c   1.000
_cell.angle_alpha   90.00
_cell.angle_beta   90.00
_cell.angle_gamma   90.00
#
_symmetry.space_group_name_H-M   'P 1'
#
loop_
_entity.id
_entity.type
_entity.pdbx_description
1 polymer ?
#
loop_
_entity_poly.entity_id
_entity_poly.type
_entity_poly.pdbx_seq_one_letter_code
_entity_poly.pdbx_strand_id
1 'polypeptide(L)'
;MKRWVQVLLTTPSTKAERMNEITTASEGFVYLVSINGLTGARPDVNPHVKDLLREIKQVTDKAVAVGFGISTPDHVRQLAQWGANGVIIGSAMVKQLGEANSPREGLNRLEVYARSLNDALHAVIRTI
;
A
#
# COMPACT_ATOMS: atom_id res chain seq x y z
N MET A 1 -2.70 -30.24 -8.20
CA MET A 1 -3.62 -29.15 -8.62
C MET A 1 -3.11 -27.85 -7.99
N LYS A 2 -2.69 -26.85 -8.77
CA LYS A 2 -2.20 -25.58 -8.22
C LYS A 2 -3.42 -24.75 -7.76
N ARG A 3 -3.51 -24.46 -6.46
CA ARG A 3 -4.51 -23.54 -5.90
C ARG A 3 -3.95 -22.12 -5.95
N TRP A 4 -4.63 -21.22 -6.62
CA TRP A 4 -4.26 -19.81 -6.66
C TRP A 4 -4.71 -19.12 -5.37
N VAL A 5 -3.87 -18.22 -4.85
CA VAL A 5 -4.20 -17.38 -3.69
C VAL A 5 -4.91 -16.13 -4.20
N GLN A 6 -6.09 -15.84 -3.66
CA GLN A 6 -6.88 -14.70 -4.12
C GLN A 6 -6.72 -13.48 -3.20
N VAL A 7 -6.01 -12.46 -3.67
CA VAL A 7 -5.94 -11.15 -2.99
C VAL A 7 -7.01 -10.25 -3.58
N LEU A 8 -8.03 -9.92 -2.79
CA LEU A 8 -9.09 -9.01 -3.18
C LEU A 8 -8.82 -7.58 -2.69
N LEU A 9 -9.45 -6.62 -3.37
CA LEU A 9 -9.31 -5.21 -3.08
C LEU A 9 -10.60 -4.57 -2.60
N THR A 10 -10.46 -3.52 -1.79
CA THR A 10 -11.54 -2.63 -1.39
C THR A 10 -11.14 -1.17 -1.59
N THR A 11 -12.13 -0.30 -1.77
CA THR A 11 -11.98 1.13 -2.09
C THR A 11 -12.81 1.97 -1.12
N PRO A 12 -12.58 3.29 -1.02
CA PRO A 12 -13.41 4.20 -0.24
C PRO A 12 -14.90 4.18 -0.62
N SER A 13 -15.22 3.78 -1.85
CA SER A 13 -16.61 3.65 -2.34
C SER A 13 -17.23 2.27 -2.06
N THR A 14 -16.49 1.32 -1.49
CA THR A 14 -17.00 -0.01 -1.18
C THR A 14 -17.91 0.04 0.05
N LYS A 15 -19.17 -0.38 -0.13
CA LYS A 15 -20.14 -0.48 0.99
C LYS A 15 -19.69 -1.53 2.01
N ALA A 16 -20.05 -1.32 3.29
CA ALA A 16 -19.67 -2.20 4.40
C ALA A 16 -20.03 -3.69 4.18
N GLU A 17 -21.23 -3.98 3.69
CA GLU A 17 -21.66 -5.35 3.37
C GLU A 17 -20.71 -6.02 2.36
N ARG A 18 -20.37 -5.30 1.29
CA ARG A 18 -19.44 -5.80 0.28
C ARG A 18 -18.00 -5.90 0.81
N MET A 19 -17.61 -5.00 1.71
CA MET A 19 -16.32 -5.06 2.38
C MET A 19 -16.20 -6.37 3.18
N ASN A 20 -17.24 -6.78 3.91
CA ASN A 20 -17.26 -8.05 4.66
C ASN A 20 -17.10 -9.27 3.75
N GLU A 21 -17.78 -9.28 2.59
CA GLU A 21 -17.63 -10.36 1.62
C GLU A 21 -16.20 -10.42 1.06
N ILE A 22 -15.63 -9.26 0.71
CA ILE A 22 -14.26 -9.13 0.22
C ILE A 22 -13.26 -9.61 1.26
N THR A 23 -13.36 -9.14 2.50
CA THR A 23 -12.42 -9.50 3.56
C THR A 23 -12.56 -10.98 3.92
N THR A 24 -13.76 -11.56 3.84
CA THR A 24 -13.98 -13.00 4.06
C THR A 24 -13.31 -13.83 2.96
N ALA A 25 -13.49 -13.46 1.69
CA ALA A 25 -12.99 -14.20 0.54
C ALA A 25 -11.48 -13.97 0.23
N SER A 26 -10.89 -12.86 0.66
CA SER A 26 -9.47 -12.58 0.43
C SER A 26 -8.57 -13.53 1.24
N GLU A 27 -7.47 -13.96 0.65
CA GLU A 27 -6.46 -14.83 1.26
C GLU A 27 -5.14 -14.07 1.46
N GLY A 28 -4.44 -14.35 2.55
CA GLY A 28 -3.19 -13.68 2.92
C GLY A 28 -3.40 -12.27 3.48
N PHE A 29 -3.82 -11.33 2.63
CA PHE A 29 -4.08 -9.94 3.00
C PHE A 29 -5.23 -9.34 2.19
N VAL A 30 -5.71 -8.16 2.59
CA VAL A 30 -6.67 -7.36 1.84
C VAL A 30 -5.96 -6.13 1.28
N TYR A 31 -6.15 -5.88 -0.03
CA TYR A 31 -5.61 -4.69 -0.69
C TYR A 31 -6.58 -3.52 -0.48
N LEU A 32 -6.23 -2.56 0.37
CA LEU A 32 -6.95 -1.29 0.51
C LEU A 32 -6.42 -0.25 -0.49
N VAL A 33 -7.27 0.19 -1.42
CA VAL A 33 -6.97 1.24 -2.39
C VAL A 33 -7.24 2.60 -1.77
N SER A 34 -6.27 3.52 -1.78
CA SER A 34 -6.32 4.77 -1.01
C SER A 34 -7.07 5.96 -1.67
N ILE A 35 -7.46 5.86 -2.96
CA ILE A 35 -8.04 6.97 -3.74
C ILE A 35 -9.13 6.51 -4.73
N ASN A 36 -10.15 7.36 -4.91
CA ASN A 36 -11.25 7.19 -5.89
C ASN A 36 -11.01 7.93 -7.23
N GLY A 37 -9.78 8.40 -7.53
CA GLY A 37 -9.53 9.24 -8.72
C GLY A 37 -8.05 9.32 -9.15
N LEU A 38 -7.85 9.74 -10.42
CA LEU A 38 -6.66 9.58 -11.28
C LEU A 38 -5.28 9.70 -10.64
N THR A 39 -4.37 8.88 -11.20
CA THR A 39 -2.94 8.74 -10.92
C THR A 39 -2.19 10.07 -10.99
N GLY A 40 -1.51 10.44 -9.91
CA GLY A 40 -0.55 11.53 -9.84
C GLY A 40 0.05 11.58 -8.43
N ALA A 41 1.35 11.85 -8.31
CA ALA A 41 1.99 11.96 -7.01
C ALA A 41 1.38 13.15 -6.25
N ARG A 42 0.54 12.88 -5.26
CA ARG A 42 0.13 13.90 -4.28
C ARG A 42 1.23 14.03 -3.23
N PRO A 43 1.47 15.24 -2.69
CA PRO A 43 2.45 15.43 -1.63
C PRO A 43 2.04 14.77 -0.31
N ASP A 44 0.74 14.55 -0.10
CA ASP A 44 0.19 13.99 1.14
C ASP A 44 -0.69 12.75 0.89
N VAL A 45 -0.69 11.84 1.86
CA VAL A 45 -1.62 10.70 1.88
C VAL A 45 -3.03 11.22 2.16
N ASN A 46 -4.02 10.72 1.42
CA ASN A 46 -5.43 11.06 1.64
C ASN A 46 -5.83 10.75 3.10
N PRO A 47 -6.25 11.76 3.91
CA PRO A 47 -6.60 11.55 5.32
C PRO A 47 -7.70 10.52 5.53
N HIS A 48 -8.60 10.35 4.57
CA HIS A 48 -9.69 9.40 4.63
C HIS A 48 -9.22 7.93 4.73
N VAL A 49 -7.99 7.65 4.29
CA VAL A 49 -7.36 6.32 4.41
C VAL A 49 -7.25 5.88 5.87
N LYS A 50 -7.06 6.82 6.79
CA LYS A 50 -6.99 6.53 8.23
C LYS A 50 -8.30 5.94 8.75
N ASP A 51 -9.42 6.52 8.34
CA ASP A 51 -10.74 6.06 8.78
C ASP A 51 -11.09 4.72 8.12
N LEU A 52 -10.80 4.56 6.83
CA LEU A 52 -10.94 3.28 6.11
C LEU A 52 -10.14 2.14 6.74
N LEU A 53 -8.89 2.42 7.13
CA LEU A 53 -8.05 1.45 7.85
C LEU A 53 -8.68 1.03 9.18
N ARG A 54 -9.36 1.95 9.88
CA ARG A 54 -10.07 1.64 11.11
C ARG A 54 -11.29 0.77 10.83
N GLU A 55 -12.11 1.15 9.85
CA GLU A 55 -13.34 0.43 9.49
C GLU A 55 -13.07 -1.00 9.04
N ILE A 56 -12.13 -1.21 8.11
CA ILE A 56 -11.81 -2.54 7.59
C ILE A 56 -11.30 -3.47 8.70
N LYS A 57 -10.53 -2.95 9.66
CA LYS A 57 -10.02 -3.71 10.79
C LYS A 57 -11.09 -4.07 11.82
N GLN A 58 -12.25 -3.42 11.81
CA GLN A 58 -13.39 -3.83 12.63
C GLN A 58 -14.07 -5.09 12.10
N VAL A 59 -13.83 -5.44 10.83
CA VAL A 59 -14.52 -6.54 10.15
C VAL A 59 -13.59 -7.67 9.70
N THR A 60 -12.28 -7.54 9.92
CA THR A 60 -11.33 -8.62 9.63
C THR A 60 -10.05 -8.52 10.46
N ASP A 61 -9.52 -9.68 10.85
CA ASP A 61 -8.19 -9.82 11.45
C ASP A 61 -7.07 -10.03 10.41
N LYS A 62 -7.43 -10.08 9.11
CA LYS A 62 -6.45 -10.24 8.04
C LYS A 62 -5.58 -9.00 7.92
N ALA A 63 -4.33 -9.20 7.51
CA ALA A 63 -3.42 -8.10 7.22
C ALA A 63 -4.02 -7.19 6.14
N VAL A 64 -3.87 -5.88 6.31
CA VAL A 64 -4.35 -4.86 5.36
C VAL A 64 -3.15 -4.14 4.76
N ALA A 65 -2.97 -4.28 3.45
CA ALA A 65 -1.93 -3.58 2.70
C ALA A 65 -2.56 -2.40 1.95
N VAL A 66 -2.00 -1.21 2.10
CA VAL A 66 -2.50 0.00 1.44
C VAL A 66 -1.73 0.25 0.17
N GLY A 67 -2.41 0.53 -0.93
CA GLY A 67 -1.79 0.95 -2.17
C GLY A 67 -2.39 2.23 -2.75
N PHE A 68 -1.82 2.65 -3.88
CA PHE A 68 -2.12 3.88 -4.63
C PHE A 68 -1.61 5.17 -3.96
N GLY A 69 -0.96 6.03 -4.76
CA GLY A 69 -0.47 7.35 -4.31
C GLY A 69 0.76 7.35 -3.40
N ILE A 70 1.33 6.18 -3.10
CA ILE A 70 2.49 6.04 -2.22
C ILE A 70 3.77 6.20 -3.04
N SER A 71 4.63 7.15 -2.68
CA SER A 71 5.86 7.45 -3.42
C SER A 71 7.02 7.96 -2.55
N THR A 72 6.80 8.22 -1.26
CA THR A 72 7.82 8.76 -0.36
C THR A 72 7.94 7.92 0.92
N PRO A 73 9.12 7.91 1.57
CA PRO A 73 9.29 7.37 2.91
C PRO A 73 8.28 7.91 3.94
N ASP A 74 7.89 9.19 3.82
CA ASP A 74 6.90 9.79 4.73
C ASP A 74 5.50 9.20 4.54
N HIS A 75 5.07 8.93 3.31
CA HIS A 75 3.80 8.21 3.07
C HIS A 75 3.83 6.83 3.74
N VAL A 76 4.95 6.11 3.65
CA VAL A 76 5.11 4.80 4.28
C VAL A 76 5.01 4.89 5.80
N ARG A 77 5.73 5.84 6.40
CA ARG A 77 5.67 6.08 7.86
C ARG A 77 4.25 6.40 8.32
N GLN A 78 3.58 7.31 7.63
CA GLN A 78 2.25 7.77 7.98
C GLN A 78 1.22 6.63 7.90
N LEU A 79 1.27 5.82 6.83
CA LEU A 79 0.37 4.67 6.68
C LEU A 79 0.62 3.59 7.73
N ALA A 80 1.89 3.31 8.05
CA ALA A 80 2.24 2.37 9.11
C ALA A 80 1.73 2.87 10.49
N GLN A 81 1.87 4.17 10.78
CA GLN A 81 1.34 4.80 12.00
C GLN A 81 -0.19 4.76 12.08
N TRP A 82 -0.88 4.82 10.94
CA TRP A 82 -2.34 4.64 10.89
C TRP A 82 -2.77 3.17 10.97
N GLY A 83 -1.80 2.26 11.04
CA GLY A 83 -2.02 0.84 11.26
C GLY A 83 -2.04 -0.01 9.99
N ALA A 84 -1.58 0.47 8.83
CA ALA A 84 -1.39 -0.42 7.69
C ALA A 84 -0.40 -1.55 8.04
N ASN A 85 -0.71 -2.79 7.66
CA ASN A 85 0.21 -3.93 7.82
C ASN A 85 1.24 -3.99 6.69
N GLY A 86 1.00 -3.27 5.59
CA GLY A 86 1.92 -3.17 4.46
C GLY A 86 1.55 -2.03 3.53
N VAL A 87 2.47 -1.71 2.61
CA VAL A 87 2.29 -0.69 1.58
C VAL A 87 2.62 -1.25 0.20
N ILE A 88 1.88 -0.84 -0.83
CA ILE A 88 2.03 -1.30 -2.21
C ILE A 88 2.40 -0.12 -3.09
N ILE A 89 3.57 -0.18 -3.71
CA ILE A 89 4.20 0.93 -4.45
C ILE A 89 4.51 0.45 -5.87
N GLY A 90 3.71 0.90 -6.84
CA GLY A 90 3.87 0.54 -8.25
C GLY A 90 4.57 1.63 -9.06
N SER A 91 3.82 2.68 -9.43
CA SER A 91 4.29 3.70 -10.37
C SER A 91 5.61 4.36 -9.99
N ALA A 92 5.86 4.58 -8.69
CA ALA A 92 7.11 5.20 -8.25
C ALA A 92 8.33 4.26 -8.41
N MET A 93 8.14 2.94 -8.28
CA MET A 93 9.19 1.94 -8.58
C MET A 93 9.48 1.91 -10.09
N VAL A 94 8.42 1.85 -10.91
CA VAL A 94 8.54 1.87 -12.38
C VAL A 94 9.22 3.15 -12.85
N LYS A 95 8.93 4.29 -12.23
CA LYS A 95 9.57 5.58 -12.53
C LYS A 95 11.09 5.55 -12.33
N GLN A 96 11.58 4.89 -11.25
CA GLN A 96 13.03 4.77 -11.04
C GLN A 96 13.74 4.00 -12.15
N LEU A 97 13.08 2.96 -12.68
CA LEU A 97 13.60 2.16 -13.79
C LEU A 97 13.47 2.88 -15.13
N GLY A 98 12.31 3.48 -15.39
CA GLY A 98 11.96 4.04 -16.70
C GLY A 98 12.60 5.39 -17.01
N GLU A 99 12.99 6.16 -15.99
CA GLU A 99 13.63 7.47 -16.16
C GLU A 99 15.16 7.42 -16.06
N ALA A 100 15.75 6.23 -15.94
CA ALA A 100 17.19 6.07 -15.88
C ALA A 100 17.82 6.10 -17.27
N ASN A 101 19.06 6.59 -17.39
CA ASN A 101 19.74 6.68 -18.70
C ASN A 101 20.28 5.32 -19.16
N SER A 102 20.28 4.30 -18.29
CA SER A 102 20.70 2.94 -18.61
C SER A 102 20.04 1.91 -17.68
N PRO A 103 19.96 0.63 -18.08
CA PRO A 103 19.46 -0.43 -17.20
C PRO A 103 20.23 -0.53 -15.88
N ARG A 104 21.56 -0.34 -15.91
CA ARG A 104 22.41 -0.39 -14.70
C ARG A 104 22.09 0.75 -13.74
N GLU A 105 21.92 1.97 -14.26
CA GLU A 105 21.50 3.11 -13.45
C GLU A 105 20.09 2.87 -12.87
N GLY A 106 19.16 2.33 -13.68
CA GLY A 106 17.80 2.02 -13.22
C GLY A 106 17.78 1.04 -12.04
N LEU A 107 18.59 -0.03 -12.10
CA LEU A 107 18.73 -0.97 -10.99
C LEU A 107 19.29 -0.30 -9.74
N ASN A 108 20.31 0.55 -9.87
CA ASN A 108 20.87 1.29 -8.74
C ASN A 108 19.85 2.26 -8.13
N ARG A 109 19.10 3.00 -8.95
CA ARG A 109 18.03 3.91 -8.49
C ARG A 109 16.92 3.14 -7.78
N LEU A 110 16.50 2.00 -8.35
CA LEU A 110 15.50 1.13 -7.74
C LEU A 110 15.97 0.60 -6.39
N GLU A 111 17.22 0.15 -6.28
CA GLU A 111 17.78 -0.36 -5.02
C GLU A 111 17.78 0.72 -3.94
N VAL A 112 18.35 1.89 -4.23
CA VAL A 112 18.41 3.02 -3.28
C VAL A 112 16.99 3.42 -2.84
N TYR A 113 16.07 3.52 -3.79
CA TYR A 113 14.69 3.90 -3.52
C TYR A 113 13.95 2.85 -2.67
N ALA A 114 14.04 1.56 -3.04
CA ALA A 114 13.42 0.47 -2.29
C ALA A 114 13.96 0.36 -0.87
N ARG A 115 15.28 0.52 -0.67
CA ARG A 115 15.90 0.58 0.67
C ARG A 115 15.32 1.71 1.51
N SER A 116 15.23 2.93 0.95
CA SER A 116 14.70 4.09 1.67
C SER A 116 13.26 3.89 2.17
N LEU A 117 12.43 3.19 1.39
CA LEU A 117 11.04 2.88 1.75
C LEU A 117 10.96 1.77 2.81
N ASN A 118 11.83 0.75 2.69
CA ASN A 118 11.89 -0.33 3.67
C ASN A 118 12.38 0.17 5.04
N ASP A 119 13.40 1.04 5.06
CA ASP A 119 13.92 1.64 6.28
C ASP A 119 12.85 2.50 6.98
N ALA A 120 12.04 3.21 6.19
CA ALA A 120 10.91 3.99 6.69
C ALA A 120 9.86 3.13 7.40
N LEU A 121 9.59 1.92 6.87
CA LEU A 121 8.67 0.97 7.49
C LEU A 121 9.26 0.38 8.78
N HIS A 122 10.53 -0.02 8.77
CA HIS A 122 11.20 -0.59 9.95
C HIS A 122 11.37 0.41 11.10
N ALA A 123 11.57 1.69 10.79
CA ALA A 123 11.63 2.74 11.81
C ALA A 123 10.31 2.83 12.62
N VAL A 124 9.17 2.59 11.97
CA VAL A 124 7.86 2.60 12.65
C VAL A 124 7.68 1.32 13.48
N ILE A 125 7.92 0.15 12.89
CA ILE A 125 7.71 -1.14 13.57
C ILE A 125 8.57 -1.31 14.83
N ARG A 126 9.78 -0.73 14.88
CA ARG A 126 10.65 -0.78 16.08
C ARG A 126 10.18 0.12 17.24
N THR A 127 9.21 0.99 17.01
CA THR A 127 8.75 2.00 17.98
C THR A 127 7.38 1.67 18.58
N ILE A 128 6.73 0.60 18.08
CA ILE A 128 5.43 0.08 18.55
C ILE A 128 5.68 -1.22 19.32
#